data_AF-A0A8B3NA21-F1
#
_entry.id   AF-A0A8B3NA21-F1
#
_cell.length_a   1.000
_cell.length_b   1.000
_cell.length_c   1.000
_cell.angle_alpha   90.00
_cell.angle_beta   90.00
_cell.angle_gamma   90.00
#
_symmetry.space_group_name_H-M   'P 1'
#
loop_
_entity.id
_entity.type
_entity.pdbx_description
1 polymer ?
#
loop_
_entity_poly.entity_id
_entity_poly.type
_entity_poly.pdbx_seq_one_letter_code
_entity_poly.pdbx_strand_id
1 'polypeptide(L)'
;MSDLGDDEFEADEAMRADIIRRARTEGVRTAYESALAVCRDPNAPAAAKASSQRTLLMVGGLLDRNDRNAGAAKPASEMDGNELQQAIERASRKRKRHLDAAAKPTGGAFD
;
A
#
# COMPACT_ATOMS: atom_id res chain seq x y z
N MET A 1 -4.26 0.91 50.01
CA MET A 1 -5.34 0.17 49.30
C MET A 1 -5.48 0.80 47.92
N SER A 2 -4.46 0.61 47.08
CA SER A 2 -4.34 1.23 45.74
C SER A 2 -3.51 0.37 44.77
N ASP A 3 -3.10 -0.84 45.18
CA ASP A 3 -2.17 -1.70 44.43
C ASP A 3 -2.88 -2.67 43.46
N LEU A 4 -4.20 -2.83 43.63
CA LEU A 4 -4.99 -3.79 42.84
C LEU A 4 -5.53 -3.22 41.51
N GLY A 5 -5.46 -1.90 41.30
CA GLY A 5 -5.99 -1.24 40.11
C GLY A 5 -4.98 -1.03 38.99
N ASP A 6 -3.69 -0.92 39.32
CA ASP A 6 -2.63 -0.70 38.34
C ASP A 6 -2.26 -2.02 37.62
N ASP A 7 -2.23 -3.14 38.34
CA ASP A 7 -1.99 -4.48 37.77
C ASP A 7 -3.07 -4.92 36.76
N GLU A 8 -4.34 -4.57 37.01
CA GLU A 8 -5.46 -4.89 36.13
C GLU A 8 -5.40 -4.08 34.82
N PHE A 9 -5.00 -2.82 34.90
CA PHE A 9 -4.82 -1.95 33.73
C PHE A 9 -3.63 -2.38 32.85
N GLU A 10 -2.51 -2.80 33.45
CA GLU A 10 -1.37 -3.34 32.71
C GLU A 10 -1.70 -4.67 32.02
N ALA A 11 -2.47 -5.54 32.67
CA ALA A 11 -2.95 -6.79 32.08
C ALA A 11 -3.87 -6.55 30.86
N ASP A 12 -4.76 -5.57 30.95
CA ASP A 12 -5.66 -5.19 29.84
C ASP A 12 -4.90 -4.65 28.63
N GLU A 13 -3.88 -3.80 28.84
CA GLU A 13 -3.08 -3.27 27.73
C GLU A 13 -2.21 -4.37 27.09
N ALA A 14 -1.67 -5.31 27.89
CA ALA A 14 -0.94 -6.47 27.38
C ALA A 14 -1.85 -7.38 26.52
N MET A 15 -3.08 -7.63 26.98
CA MET A 15 -4.08 -8.39 26.21
C MET A 15 -4.43 -7.69 24.90
N ARG A 16 -4.65 -6.37 24.94
CA ARG A 16 -4.95 -5.56 23.75
C ARG A 16 -3.80 -5.60 22.75
N ALA A 17 -2.56 -5.48 23.21
CA ALA A 17 -1.38 -5.56 22.36
C ALA A 17 -1.27 -6.93 21.66
N ASP A 18 -1.53 -8.03 22.37
CA ASP A 18 -1.54 -9.36 21.76
C ASP A 18 -2.65 -9.52 20.72
N ILE A 19 -3.87 -9.04 21.02
CA ILE A 19 -4.98 -9.07 20.06
C ILE A 19 -4.63 -8.29 18.78
N ILE A 20 -4.04 -7.10 18.92
CA ILE A 20 -3.62 -6.29 17.76
C ILE A 20 -2.56 -7.04 16.94
N ARG A 21 -1.58 -7.65 17.61
CA ARG A 21 -0.53 -8.44 16.94
C ARG A 21 -1.12 -9.59 16.14
N ARG A 22 -2.03 -10.37 16.75
CA ARG A 22 -2.71 -11.50 16.10
C ARG A 22 -3.65 -11.06 14.99
N ALA A 23 -4.36 -9.95 15.18
CA ALA A 23 -5.23 -9.38 14.15
C ALA A 23 -4.42 -9.00 12.90
N ARG A 24 -3.21 -8.44 13.06
CA ARG A 24 -2.33 -8.06 11.94
C ARG A 24 -1.75 -9.25 11.18
N THR A 25 -1.65 -10.42 11.79
CA THR A 25 -1.11 -11.63 11.15
C THR A 25 -2.20 -12.60 10.73
N GLU A 26 -2.86 -13.24 11.70
CA GLU A 26 -3.92 -14.23 11.49
C GLU A 26 -5.20 -13.55 11.02
N GLY A 27 -5.59 -12.44 11.65
CA GLY A 27 -6.83 -11.74 11.32
C GLY A 27 -6.86 -11.23 9.88
N VAL A 28 -5.76 -10.64 9.40
CA VAL A 28 -5.63 -10.16 8.01
C VAL A 28 -5.76 -11.33 7.02
N ARG A 29 -5.14 -12.48 7.30
CA ARG A 29 -5.26 -13.68 6.45
C ARG A 29 -6.71 -14.17 6.39
N THR A 30 -7.34 -14.36 7.54
CA THR A 30 -8.74 -14.81 7.62
C THR A 30 -9.69 -13.83 6.93
N ALA A 31 -9.48 -12.53 7.11
CA ALA A 31 -10.28 -11.49 6.44
C ALA A 31 -10.15 -11.59 4.91
N TYR A 32 -8.93 -11.72 4.39
CA TYR A 32 -8.67 -11.92 2.95
C TYR A 32 -9.37 -13.17 2.41
N GLU A 33 -9.20 -14.31 3.08
CA GLU A 33 -9.79 -15.59 2.65
C GLU A 33 -11.32 -15.53 2.65
N SER A 34 -11.94 -14.92 3.66
CA SER A 34 -13.39 -14.77 3.72
C SER A 34 -13.92 -13.85 2.61
N ALA A 35 -13.25 -12.72 2.35
CA ALA A 35 -13.63 -11.81 1.28
C ALA A 35 -13.53 -12.49 -0.09
N LEU A 36 -12.49 -13.32 -0.29
CA LEU A 36 -12.31 -14.11 -1.50
C LEU A 36 -13.41 -15.17 -1.67
N ALA A 37 -13.80 -15.83 -0.58
CA ALA A 37 -14.90 -16.79 -0.59
C ALA A 37 -16.24 -16.12 -0.98
N VAL A 38 -16.56 -14.95 -0.41
CA VAL A 38 -17.76 -14.17 -0.78
C VAL A 38 -17.75 -13.78 -2.26
N CYS A 39 -16.60 -13.36 -2.79
CA CYS A 39 -16.48 -13.02 -4.21
C CYS A 39 -16.71 -14.23 -5.14
N ARG A 40 -16.36 -15.43 -4.68
CA ARG A 40 -16.47 -16.68 -5.45
C ARG A 40 -17.85 -17.33 -5.34
N ASP A 41 -18.61 -17.02 -4.29
CA ASP A 41 -19.95 -17.57 -4.11
C ASP A 41 -20.94 -16.96 -5.11
N PRO A 42 -21.49 -17.73 -6.06
CA PRO A 42 -22.47 -17.22 -7.01
C PRO A 42 -23.76 -16.74 -6.32
N ASN A 43 -24.10 -17.29 -5.16
CA ASN A 43 -25.33 -16.99 -4.43
C ASN A 43 -25.19 -15.84 -3.42
N ALA A 44 -23.97 -15.36 -3.17
CA ALA A 44 -23.77 -14.26 -2.23
C ALA A 44 -24.49 -12.98 -2.71
N PRO A 45 -25.10 -12.19 -1.79
CA PRO A 45 -25.78 -10.95 -2.14
C PRO A 45 -24.88 -9.97 -2.88
N ALA A 46 -25.45 -9.23 -3.83
CA ALA A 46 -24.69 -8.26 -4.64
C ALA A 46 -23.92 -7.22 -3.79
N ALA A 47 -24.54 -6.74 -2.69
CA ALA A 47 -23.90 -5.80 -1.77
C ALA A 47 -22.68 -6.41 -1.05
N ALA A 48 -22.76 -7.68 -0.64
CA ALA A 48 -21.66 -8.38 0.02
C ALA A 48 -20.48 -8.61 -0.95
N LYS A 49 -20.79 -8.97 -2.20
CA LYS A 49 -19.79 -9.08 -3.27
C LYS A 49 -19.10 -7.74 -3.54
N ALA A 50 -19.86 -6.67 -3.74
CA ALA A 50 -19.32 -5.34 -4.02
C ALA A 50 -18.41 -4.85 -2.88
N SER A 51 -18.82 -5.03 -1.62
CA SER A 51 -18.00 -4.68 -0.46
C SER A 51 -16.69 -5.48 -0.40
N SER A 52 -16.76 -6.80 -0.61
CA SER A 52 -15.59 -7.68 -0.59
C SER A 52 -14.62 -7.37 -1.73
N GLN A 53 -15.13 -7.16 -2.95
CA GLN A 53 -14.34 -6.76 -4.12
C GLN A 53 -13.62 -5.44 -3.86
N ARG A 54 -14.33 -4.42 -3.34
CA ARG A 54 -13.73 -3.13 -3.03
C ARG A 54 -12.58 -3.28 -2.01
N THR A 55 -12.79 -4.07 -0.96
CA THR A 55 -11.76 -4.34 0.06
C THR A 55 -10.52 -4.98 -0.56
N LEU A 56 -10.69 -6.03 -1.37
CA LEU A 56 -9.58 -6.70 -2.05
C LEU A 56 -8.81 -5.75 -2.99
N LEU A 57 -9.53 -4.92 -3.76
CA LEU A 57 -8.91 -3.94 -4.65
C LEU A 57 -8.15 -2.85 -3.89
N MET A 58 -8.64 -2.39 -2.74
CA MET A 58 -7.91 -1.43 -1.87
C MET A 58 -6.64 -2.06 -1.31
N VAL A 59 -6.70 -3.29 -0.79
CA VAL A 59 -5.53 -4.01 -0.26
C VAL A 59 -4.47 -4.22 -1.35
N GLY A 60 -4.90 -4.47 -2.59
CA GLY A 60 -4.01 -4.57 -3.75
C GLY A 60 -3.49 -3.24 -4.30
N GLY A 61 -3.84 -2.10 -3.69
CA GLY A 61 -3.44 -0.75 -4.15
C GLY A 61 -4.19 -0.25 -5.39
N LEU A 62 -5.08 -1.05 -5.99
CA LEU A 62 -5.75 -0.76 -7.26
C LEU A 62 -6.78 0.39 -7.21
N LEU A 63 -7.11 0.84 -6.00
CA LEU A 63 -8.05 1.95 -5.77
C LEU A 63 -7.38 3.18 -5.15
N ASP A 64 -6.06 3.18 -4.96
CA ASP A 64 -5.38 4.39 -4.50
C ASP A 64 -5.44 5.47 -5.60
N ARG A 65 -5.91 6.67 -5.22
CA ARG A 65 -5.94 7.83 -6.11
C ARG A 65 -4.52 8.33 -6.39
N ASN A 66 -3.57 8.09 -5.48
CA ASN A 66 -2.18 8.46 -5.67
C ASN A 66 -1.55 7.71 -6.85
N ASP A 67 -1.94 6.45 -7.11
CA ASP A 67 -1.48 5.71 -8.29
C ASP A 67 -2.05 6.27 -9.60
N ARG A 68 -3.29 6.80 -9.57
CA ARG A 68 -3.90 7.46 -10.73
C ARG A 68 -3.25 8.81 -11.05
N ASN A 69 -2.71 9.49 -10.03
CA ASN A 69 -2.03 10.78 -10.15
C ASN A 69 -0.49 10.67 -10.04
N ALA A 70 0.08 9.45 -9.96
CA ALA A 70 1.52 9.24 -9.80
C ALA A 70 2.36 9.80 -10.97
N GLY A 71 1.71 10.15 -12.09
CA GLY A 71 2.32 10.84 -13.23
C GLY A 71 2.12 12.37 -13.27
N ALA A 72 1.21 12.93 -12.46
CA ALA A 72 0.95 14.38 -12.44
C ALA A 72 1.84 15.02 -11.37
N ALA A 73 3.06 15.41 -11.75
CA ALA A 73 3.89 16.21 -10.87
C ALA A 73 3.22 17.58 -10.64
N LYS A 74 3.07 17.97 -9.37
CA LYS A 74 2.72 19.35 -8.99
C LYS A 74 3.67 20.33 -9.70
N PRO A 75 3.26 21.57 -10.02
CA PRO A 75 4.22 22.58 -10.42
C PRO A 75 5.24 22.81 -9.29
N ALA A 76 6.50 23.08 -9.63
CA ALA A 76 7.59 23.18 -8.66
C ALA A 76 7.35 24.25 -7.57
N SER A 77 6.54 25.27 -7.87
CA SER A 77 6.13 26.32 -6.94
C SER A 77 5.17 25.84 -5.84
N GLU A 78 4.55 24.69 -6.00
CA GLU A 78 3.57 24.11 -5.07
C GLU A 78 4.10 22.87 -4.34
N MET A 79 5.38 22.54 -4.54
CA MET A 79 6.03 21.42 -3.85
C MET A 79 6.58 21.87 -2.50
N ASP A 80 6.40 21.04 -1.48
CA ASP A 80 7.18 21.18 -0.25
C ASP A 80 8.64 20.69 -0.44
N GLY A 81 9.49 20.88 0.58
CA GLY A 81 10.91 20.51 0.49
C GLY A 81 11.16 19.02 0.26
N ASN A 82 10.33 18.14 0.83
CA ASN A 82 10.46 16.69 0.65
C ASN A 82 9.99 16.27 -0.74
N GLU A 83 8.88 16.86 -1.21
CA GLU A 83 8.35 16.63 -2.56
C GLU A 83 9.34 17.09 -3.64
N LEU A 84 9.99 18.24 -3.44
CA LEU A 84 11.00 18.75 -4.36
C LEU A 84 12.24 17.84 -4.41
N GLN A 85 12.70 17.34 -3.25
CA GLN A 85 13.82 16.39 -3.17
C GLN A 85 13.50 15.10 -3.95
N GLN A 86 12.30 14.55 -3.78
CA GLN A 86 11.86 13.38 -4.55
C GLN A 86 11.78 13.67 -6.05
N ALA A 87 11.34 14.86 -6.45
CA ALA A 87 11.29 15.27 -7.85
C ALA A 87 12.70 15.35 -8.48
N ILE A 88 13.68 15.90 -7.75
CA ILE A 88 15.10 15.96 -8.17
C ILE A 88 15.68 14.55 -8.35
N GLU A 89 15.40 13.64 -7.42
CA GLU A 89 15.85 12.25 -7.54
C GLU A 89 15.24 11.54 -8.75
N ARG A 90 13.95 11.73 -9.01
CA ARG A 90 13.30 11.17 -10.21
C ARG A 90 13.92 11.73 -11.49
N ALA A 91 14.13 13.04 -11.55
CA ALA A 91 14.71 13.72 -12.72
C ALA A 91 16.17 13.28 -12.98
N SER A 92 16.99 13.18 -11.93
CA SER A 92 18.38 12.73 -12.04
C SER A 92 18.48 11.28 -12.52
N ARG A 93 17.63 10.38 -12.02
CA ARG A 93 17.54 8.99 -12.51
C ARG A 93 17.13 8.94 -13.98
N LYS A 94 16.16 9.76 -14.42
CA LYS A 94 15.75 9.86 -15.82
C LYS A 94 16.88 10.36 -16.71
N ARG A 95 17.61 11.40 -16.29
CA ARG A 95 18.77 11.94 -17.02
C ARG A 95 19.86 10.88 -17.19
N LYS A 96 20.19 10.16 -16.11
CA LYS A 96 21.18 9.07 -16.15
C LYS A 96 20.79 8.00 -17.17
N ARG A 97 19.53 7.53 -17.15
CA ARG A 97 19.03 6.56 -18.14
C ARG A 97 19.15 7.04 -19.58
N HIS A 98 18.89 8.33 -19.85
CA HIS A 98 19.08 8.91 -21.18
C HIS A 98 20.54 8.94 -21.62
N LEU A 99 21.46 9.30 -20.71
CA LEU A 99 22.90 9.29 -20.99
C LEU A 99 23.40 7.87 -21.23
N ASP A 100 22.98 6.91 -20.41
CA ASP A 100 23.35 5.49 -20.54
C ASP A 100 22.80 4.87 -21.84
N ALA A 101 21.58 5.27 -22.25
CA ALA A 101 20.99 4.83 -23.51
C ALA A 101 21.68 5.45 -24.73
N ALA A 102 22.09 6.72 -24.66
CA ALA A 102 22.86 7.39 -25.71
C ALA A 102 24.30 6.85 -25.82
N ALA A 103 24.85 6.30 -24.74
CA ALA A 103 26.19 5.72 -24.71
C ALA A 103 26.26 4.26 -25.21
N LYS A 104 25.13 3.57 -25.41
CA LYS A 104 25.13 2.24 -26.04
C LYS A 104 25.29 2.41 -27.55
N PRO A 105 26.37 1.89 -28.18
CA PRO A 105 26.47 1.89 -29.63
C PRO A 105 25.34 1.02 -30.20
N THR A 106 24.58 1.57 -31.15
CA THR A 106 23.70 0.82 -32.04
C THR A 106 24.56 -0.06 -32.96
N GLY A 107 25.12 -1.15 -32.41
CA GLY A 107 25.95 -2.11 -33.13
C GLY A 107 25.19 -3.41 -33.32
N GLY A 108 24.86 -3.73 -34.57
CA GLY A 108 24.34 -5.04 -34.97
C GLY A 108 22.94 -5.03 -35.59
N ALA A 109 22.64 -4.09 -36.48
CA ALA A 109 21.69 -4.36 -37.55
C ALA A 109 22.53 -4.70 -38.78
N PHE A 110 22.78 -5.99 -39.02
CA PHE A 110 23.17 -6.67 -40.27
C PHE A 110 23.82 -8.02 -39.89
N ASP A 111 22.98 -9.04 -39.72
CA ASP A 111 23.16 -10.38 -40.30
C ASP A 111 21.75 -10.88 -40.70
#